data_AF-A0A5W5STV0-F1
#
_entry.id   AF-A0A5W5STV0-F1
#
_cell.length_a   1.000
_cell.length_b   1.000
_cell.length_c   1.000
_cell.angle_alpha   90.00
_cell.angle_beta   90.00
_cell.angle_gamma   90.00
#
_symmetry.space_group_name_H-M   'P 1'
#
loop_
_entity.id
_entity.type
_entity.pdbx_description
1 polymer ?
#
loop_
_entity_poly.entity_id
_entity_poly.type
_entity_poly.pdbx_seq_one_letter_code
_entity_poly.pdbx_strand_id
1 'polypeptide(L)'
;TDKFNARAEDALKEAKKSGKLSEETKAAVDKMASEFNALREAEKTLKAAIGELEQHVAQMPLANAKHIVETVGQQVISAEALKTFSASVEGGKRVSIPVNAALISSGVAEGVVEPQRLPGIDTTPKQRLFIRDLIAPGRTSSP
;
A
#
# COMPACT_ATOMS: atom_id res chain seq x y z
N THR A 1 31.15 -62.51 49.62
CA THR A 1 31.57 -62.37 48.22
C THR A 1 30.42 -61.88 47.33
N ASP A 2 29.18 -62.30 47.55
CA ASP A 2 28.03 -61.93 46.69
C ASP A 2 27.68 -60.43 46.69
N LYS A 3 27.84 -59.74 47.82
CA LYS A 3 27.61 -58.28 47.92
C LYS A 3 28.59 -57.44 47.10
N PHE A 4 29.78 -57.96 46.81
CA PHE A 4 30.77 -57.27 45.97
C PHE A 4 30.41 -57.40 44.49
N ASN A 5 30.01 -58.59 44.06
CA ASN A 5 29.60 -58.86 42.68
C ASN A 5 28.33 -58.07 42.31
N ALA A 6 27.33 -58.02 43.19
CA ALA A 6 26.13 -57.21 42.96
C ALA A 6 26.45 -55.71 42.81
N ARG A 7 27.33 -55.17 43.66
CA ARG A 7 27.72 -53.75 43.61
C ARG A 7 28.60 -53.43 42.40
N ALA A 8 29.39 -54.38 41.92
CA ALA A 8 30.16 -54.26 40.68
C ALA A 8 29.25 -54.27 39.44
N GLU A 9 28.22 -55.10 39.41
CA GLU A 9 27.22 -55.09 38.34
C GLU A 9 26.39 -53.80 38.31
N ASP A 10 26.00 -53.27 39.47
CA ASP A 10 25.29 -51.98 39.56
C ASP A 10 26.19 -50.82 39.10
N ALA A 11 27.46 -50.80 39.52
CA ALA A 11 28.43 -49.81 39.05
C ALA A 11 28.64 -49.87 37.53
N LEU A 12 28.67 -51.06 36.93
CA LEU A 12 28.76 -51.24 35.48
C LEU A 12 27.49 -50.77 34.74
N LYS A 13 26.31 -51.01 35.31
CA LYS A 13 25.04 -50.50 34.74
C LYS A 13 24.98 -48.98 34.81
N GLU A 14 25.40 -48.39 35.93
CA GLU A 14 25.41 -46.95 36.12
C GLU A 14 26.46 -46.27 35.24
N ALA A 15 27.66 -46.85 35.09
CA ALA A 15 28.68 -46.38 34.14
C ALA A 15 28.18 -46.43 32.69
N LYS A 16 27.49 -47.50 32.29
CA LYS A 16 26.88 -47.60 30.94
C LYS A 16 25.78 -46.57 30.73
N LYS A 17 24.96 -46.29 31.75
CA LYS A 17 23.89 -45.29 31.68
C LYS A 17 24.47 -43.87 31.56
N SER A 18 25.51 -43.57 32.32
CA SER A 18 26.24 -42.31 32.25
C SER A 18 26.94 -42.13 30.90
N GLY A 19 27.57 -43.17 30.36
CA GLY A 19 28.17 -43.13 29.02
C GLY A 19 27.15 -42.82 27.91
N LYS A 20 26.00 -43.50 27.93
CA LYS A 20 24.89 -43.22 27.00
C LYS A 20 24.33 -41.80 27.15
N LEU A 21 24.14 -41.34 28.38
CA LEU A 21 23.68 -39.97 28.64
C LEU A 21 24.69 -38.94 28.11
N SER A 22 25.99 -39.18 28.26
CA SER A 22 27.04 -38.32 27.70
C SER A 22 27.06 -38.31 26.17
N GLU A 23 26.84 -39.45 25.51
CA GLU A 23 26.72 -39.52 24.05
C GLU A 23 25.47 -38.79 23.55
N GLU A 24 24.31 -38.99 24.19
CA GLU A 24 23.06 -38.34 23.84
C GLU A 24 23.12 -36.81 24.06
N THR A 25 23.69 -36.37 25.19
CA THR A 25 23.87 -34.93 25.46
C THR A 25 24.86 -34.29 24.52
N LYS A 26 25.95 -34.98 24.15
CA LYS A 26 26.89 -34.48 23.13
C LYS A 26 26.22 -34.35 21.75
N ALA A 27 25.46 -35.37 21.33
CA ALA A 27 24.72 -35.30 20.07
C ALA A 27 23.66 -34.18 20.07
N ALA A 28 22.97 -33.96 21.19
CA ALA A 28 22.01 -32.88 21.35
C ALA A 28 22.68 -31.49 21.31
N VAL A 29 23.85 -31.34 21.94
CA VAL A 29 24.63 -30.09 21.92
C VAL A 29 25.18 -29.82 20.53
N ASP A 30 25.70 -30.82 19.82
CA ASP A 30 26.18 -30.66 18.44
C ASP A 30 25.04 -30.26 17.50
N LYS A 31 23.86 -30.87 17.66
CA LYS A 31 22.65 -30.50 16.92
C LYS A 31 22.24 -29.06 17.23
N MET A 32 22.18 -28.69 18.50
CA MET A 32 21.84 -27.33 18.93
C MET A 32 22.85 -26.28 18.41
N ALA A 33 24.15 -26.60 18.40
CA ALA A 33 25.16 -25.72 17.85
C ALA A 33 24.98 -25.53 16.33
N SER A 34 24.64 -26.59 15.60
CA SER A 34 24.36 -26.49 14.16
C SER A 34 23.10 -25.66 13.86
N GLU A 35 22.02 -25.86 14.63
CA GLU A 35 20.78 -25.10 14.50
C GLU A 35 20.99 -23.63 14.86
N PHE A 36 21.76 -23.35 15.92
CA PHE A 36 22.08 -22.00 16.34
C PHE A 36 22.88 -21.23 15.29
N ASN A 37 23.86 -21.89 14.63
CA ASN A 37 24.60 -21.28 13.55
C ASN A 37 23.70 -20.96 12.35
N ALA A 38 22.81 -21.87 11.97
CA ALA A 38 21.84 -21.63 10.89
C ALA A 38 20.88 -20.46 11.21
N LEU A 39 20.37 -20.39 12.44
CA LEU A 39 19.52 -19.28 12.88
C LEU A 39 20.26 -17.94 12.86
N ARG A 40 21.53 -17.93 13.29
CA ARG A 40 22.36 -16.72 13.30
C ARG A 40 22.66 -16.21 11.88
N GLU A 41 22.84 -17.13 10.92
CA GLU A 41 22.97 -16.76 9.50
C GLU A 41 21.66 -16.17 8.97
N ALA A 42 20.52 -16.78 9.27
CA ALA A 42 19.20 -16.25 8.90
C ALA A 42 18.98 -14.84 9.47
N GLU A 43 19.27 -14.61 10.76
CA GLU A 43 19.18 -13.28 11.37
C GLU A 43 20.09 -12.25 10.68
N LYS A 44 21.31 -12.64 10.29
CA LYS A 44 22.24 -11.76 9.58
C LYS A 44 21.68 -11.36 8.21
N THR A 45 21.10 -12.31 7.47
CA THR A 45 20.48 -12.03 6.16
C THR A 45 19.26 -11.12 6.31
N LEU A 46 18.41 -11.36 7.31
CA LEU A 46 17.25 -10.51 7.62
C LEU A 46 17.68 -9.08 7.98
N LYS A 47 18.70 -8.91 8.82
CA LYS A 47 19.23 -7.57 9.16
C LYS A 47 19.79 -6.84 7.95
N ALA A 48 20.45 -7.54 7.04
CA ALA A 48 20.92 -6.95 5.78
C ALA A 48 19.75 -6.49 4.90
N ALA A 49 18.73 -7.34 4.71
CA ALA A 49 17.55 -7.00 3.93
C ALA A 49 16.78 -5.81 4.51
N ILE A 50 16.71 -5.68 5.85
CA ILE A 50 16.10 -4.52 6.51
C ILE A 50 16.91 -3.25 6.23
N GLY A 51 18.25 -3.30 6.33
CA GLY A 51 19.09 -2.14 6.02
C GLY A 51 18.97 -1.70 4.55
N GLU A 52 18.90 -2.65 3.62
CA GLU A 52 18.65 -2.37 2.20
C GLU A 52 17.27 -1.76 1.97
N LEU A 53 16.24 -2.26 2.67
CA LEU A 53 14.88 -1.70 2.62
C LEU A 53 14.85 -0.27 3.16
N GLU A 54 15.50 0.00 4.30
CA GLU A 54 15.60 1.34 4.87
C GLU A 54 16.30 2.30 3.92
N GLN A 55 17.40 1.88 3.30
CA GLN A 55 18.10 2.67 2.30
C GLN A 55 17.21 2.91 1.08
N HIS A 56 16.46 1.91 0.62
CA HIS A 56 15.54 2.04 -0.50
C HIS A 56 14.41 3.02 -0.19
N VAL A 57 13.82 2.95 1.00
CA VAL A 57 12.79 3.88 1.48
C VAL A 57 13.35 5.30 1.62
N ALA A 58 14.58 5.47 2.12
CA ALA A 58 15.23 6.78 2.22
C ALA A 58 15.56 7.39 0.85
N GLN A 59 15.84 6.56 -0.15
CA GLN A 59 16.07 6.98 -1.54
C GLN A 59 14.77 7.26 -2.31
N MET A 60 13.61 6.82 -1.82
CA MET A 60 12.35 7.20 -2.45
C MET A 60 12.15 8.72 -2.32
N PRO A 61 11.82 9.41 -3.43
CA PRO A 61 11.50 10.83 -3.40
C PRO A 61 10.17 11.05 -2.67
N LEU A 62 10.23 11.14 -1.34
CA LEU A 62 9.10 11.31 -0.42
C LEU A 62 8.32 12.62 -0.65
N ALA A 63 8.87 13.57 -1.41
CA ALA A 63 8.14 14.74 -1.88
C ALA A 63 6.96 14.40 -2.83
N ASN A 64 7.03 13.26 -3.53
CA ASN A 64 5.92 12.75 -4.35
C ASN A 64 5.07 11.69 -3.63
N ALA A 65 5.48 11.23 -2.45
CA ALA A 65 4.82 10.16 -1.69
C ALA A 65 3.60 10.63 -0.87
N LYS A 66 3.18 11.89 -0.99
CA LYS A 66 1.91 12.35 -0.38
C LYS A 66 0.67 11.77 -1.09
N HIS A 67 0.88 11.23 -2.29
CA HIS A 67 -0.04 10.27 -2.89
C HIS A 67 0.63 8.90 -2.81
N ILE A 68 0.49 8.22 -1.66
CA ILE A 68 0.28 6.77 -1.73
C ILE A 68 -0.73 6.59 -2.87
N VAL A 69 -0.42 5.79 -3.87
CA VAL A 69 -1.27 5.58 -5.05
C VAL A 69 -2.60 5.01 -4.55
N GLU A 70 -3.48 5.88 -4.07
CA GLU A 70 -4.80 5.52 -3.60
C GLU A 70 -5.55 5.10 -4.84
N THR A 71 -6.05 3.87 -4.82
CA THR A 71 -6.95 3.42 -5.86
C THR A 71 -8.16 4.35 -5.89
N VAL A 72 -8.80 4.48 -7.05
CA VAL A 72 -10.04 5.26 -7.18
C VAL A 72 -11.09 4.88 -6.13
N GLY A 73 -11.13 3.60 -5.74
CA GLY A 73 -11.99 3.12 -4.65
C GLY A 73 -11.57 3.63 -3.27
N GLN A 74 -10.27 3.67 -2.99
CA GLN A 74 -9.75 4.20 -1.73
C GLN A 74 -9.99 5.70 -1.59
N GLN A 75 -9.85 6.48 -2.68
CA GLN A 75 -10.15 7.92 -2.70
C GLN A 75 -11.63 8.22 -2.44
N VAL A 76 -12.51 7.35 -2.94
CA VAL A 76 -13.95 7.46 -2.71
C VAL A 76 -14.26 7.13 -1.25
N ILE A 77 -13.72 6.04 -0.70
CA ILE A 77 -13.94 5.64 0.70
C ILE A 77 -13.35 6.67 1.69
N SER A 78 -12.20 7.27 1.38
CA SER A 78 -11.56 8.28 2.22
C SER A 78 -12.27 9.65 2.17
N ALA A 79 -13.14 9.88 1.18
CA ALA A 79 -13.87 11.14 1.05
C ALA A 79 -14.89 11.33 2.18
N GLU A 80 -14.75 12.43 2.92
CA GLU A 80 -15.62 12.83 4.03
C GLU A 80 -17.09 12.97 3.61
N ALA A 81 -17.34 13.34 2.35
CA ALA A 81 -18.67 13.45 1.77
C ALA A 81 -19.43 12.11 1.73
N LEU A 82 -18.74 10.97 1.59
CA LEU A 82 -19.39 9.66 1.70
C LEU A 82 -19.59 9.22 3.14
N LYS A 83 -18.67 9.55 4.04
CA LYS A 83 -18.82 9.25 5.46
C LYS A 83 -20.06 9.96 6.03
N THR A 84 -20.23 11.24 5.71
CA THR A 84 -21.40 12.05 6.09
C THR A 84 -22.69 11.59 5.43
N PHE A 85 -22.66 11.18 4.15
CA PHE A 85 -23.82 10.58 3.47
C PHE A 85 -24.24 9.25 4.09
N SER A 86 -23.29 8.37 4.44
CA SER A 86 -23.60 7.07 5.05
C SER A 86 -24.24 7.19 6.43
N ALA A 87 -23.89 8.24 7.17
CA ALA A 87 -24.46 8.54 8.49
C ALA A 87 -25.83 9.24 8.41
N SER A 88 -26.17 9.88 7.28
CA SER A 88 -27.41 10.63 7.11
C SER A 88 -27.88 10.57 5.66
N VAL A 89 -28.58 9.49 5.32
CA VAL A 89 -29.18 9.29 3.99
C VAL A 89 -30.46 10.12 3.90
N GLU A 90 -30.31 11.39 3.55
CA GLU A 90 -31.44 12.28 3.23
C GLU A 90 -31.75 12.24 1.73
N GLY A 91 -33.00 11.94 1.39
CA GLY A 91 -33.46 11.88 0.00
C GLY A 91 -33.29 13.22 -0.72
N GLY A 92 -32.70 13.20 -1.92
CA GLY A 92 -32.56 14.37 -2.78
C GLY A 92 -31.21 15.09 -2.74
N LYS A 93 -30.25 14.67 -1.90
CA LYS A 93 -28.89 15.22 -1.90
C LYS A 93 -27.98 14.46 -2.88
N ARG A 94 -27.33 15.20 -3.78
CA ARG A 94 -26.31 14.66 -4.70
C ARG A 94 -24.93 14.75 -4.03
N VAL A 95 -24.24 13.62 -3.90
CA VAL A 95 -22.85 13.56 -3.43
C VAL A 95 -21.94 13.64 -4.66
N SER A 96 -21.08 14.65 -4.70
CA SER A 96 -20.09 14.82 -5.77
C SER A 96 -18.69 14.72 -5.17
N ILE A 97 -17.97 13.66 -5.50
CA ILE A 97 -16.59 13.43 -5.06
C ILE A 97 -15.69 13.71 -6.26
N PRO A 98 -14.92 14.81 -6.27
CA PRO A 98 -14.03 15.12 -7.36
C PRO A 98 -12.84 14.16 -7.33
N VAL A 99 -12.81 13.21 -8.25
CA VAL A 99 -11.63 12.39 -8.55
C VAL A 99 -10.82 13.10 -9.63
N ASN A 100 -9.69 13.70 -9.24
CA ASN A 100 -8.71 14.22 -10.20
C ASN A 100 -7.93 13.02 -10.78
N ALA A 101 -7.95 12.89 -12.11
CA ALA A 101 -7.34 11.81 -12.91
C ALA A 101 -8.14 10.49 -13.00
N ALA A 102 -9.39 10.56 -13.46
CA ALA A 102 -10.15 9.40 -13.94
C ALA A 102 -9.64 8.88 -15.31
N LEU A 103 -8.37 8.48 -15.39
CA LEU A 103 -7.87 7.77 -16.58
C LEU A 103 -8.29 6.30 -16.50
N ILE A 104 -8.78 5.76 -17.61
CA ILE A 104 -9.21 4.35 -17.73
C ILE A 104 -7.99 3.40 -17.81
N SER A 105 -6.81 3.94 -18.10
CA SER A 105 -5.54 3.22 -18.21
C SER A 105 -4.60 3.57 -17.06
N SER A 106 -4.04 2.55 -16.39
CA SER A 106 -2.96 2.70 -15.42
C SER A 106 -1.60 2.85 -16.11
N GLY A 107 -0.69 3.64 -15.53
CA GLY A 107 0.70 3.78 -15.99
C GLY A 107 0.99 4.95 -16.93
N VAL A 108 0.08 5.91 -17.07
CA VAL A 108 0.29 7.09 -17.92
C VAL A 108 0.98 8.18 -17.09
N ALA A 109 2.12 8.68 -17.58
CA ALA A 109 2.81 9.80 -16.95
C ALA A 109 1.93 11.07 -16.98
N GLU A 110 2.09 11.90 -15.95
CA GLU A 110 1.35 13.16 -15.83
C GLU A 110 1.63 14.06 -17.05
N GLY A 111 0.57 14.52 -17.73
CA GLY A 111 0.67 15.40 -18.90
C GLY A 111 0.75 14.71 -20.28
N VAL A 112 0.70 13.38 -20.39
CA VAL A 112 0.70 12.68 -21.69
C VAL A 112 -0.62 12.81 -22.44
N VAL A 113 -1.73 12.97 -21.72
CA VAL A 113 -3.05 13.15 -22.34
C VAL A 113 -3.38 14.64 -22.38
N GLU A 114 -3.27 15.23 -23.57
CA GLU A 114 -3.76 16.59 -23.79
C GLU A 114 -5.28 16.61 -23.57
N PRO A 115 -5.80 17.51 -22.73
CA PRO A 115 -7.23 17.49 -22.47
C PRO A 115 -7.97 17.98 -23.72
N GLN A 116 -8.92 17.17 -24.21
CA GLN A 116 -9.67 17.43 -25.43
C GLN A 116 -10.34 18.81 -25.37
N ARG A 117 -9.87 19.75 -26.19
CA ARG A 117 -10.51 21.06 -26.36
C ARG A 117 -11.44 21.00 -27.56
N LEU A 118 -12.65 21.51 -27.42
CA LEU A 118 -13.50 21.81 -28.58
C LEU A 118 -12.83 22.95 -29.36
N PRO A 119 -12.67 22.84 -30.69
CA PRO A 119 -12.17 23.94 -31.48
C PRO A 119 -13.19 25.08 -31.45
N GLY A 120 -12.75 26.27 -31.00
CA GLY A 120 -13.58 27.47 -30.89
C GLY A 120 -13.93 27.86 -29.45
N ILE A 121 -14.65 28.96 -29.32
CA ILE A 121 -15.19 29.43 -28.04
C ILE A 121 -16.63 28.93 -27.95
N ASP A 122 -16.99 28.26 -26.87
CA ASP A 122 -18.38 27.93 -26.57
C ASP A 122 -19.14 29.21 -26.22
N THR A 123 -19.76 29.82 -27.22
CA THR A 123 -20.52 31.06 -27.05
C THR A 123 -22.00 30.74 -26.91
N THR A 124 -22.69 31.45 -26.03
CA THR A 124 -24.15 31.41 -25.95
C THR A 124 -24.77 31.73 -27.32
N PRO A 125 -25.92 31.11 -27.66
CA PRO A 125 -26.60 31.40 -28.92
C PRO A 125 -26.92 32.89 -29.02
N LYS A 126 -26.54 33.51 -30.15
CA LYS A 126 -26.79 34.94 -30.39
C LYS A 126 -28.30 35.20 -30.36
N GLN A 127 -28.72 36.19 -29.57
CA GLN A 127 -30.11 36.66 -29.59
C GLN A 127 -30.40 37.28 -30.96
N ARG A 128 -31.21 36.61 -31.78
CA ARG A 128 -31.52 37.03 -33.16
C ARG A 128 -32.71 37.99 -33.27
N LEU A 129 -33.41 38.24 -32.17
CA LEU A 129 -34.57 39.12 -32.09
C LEU A 129 -34.25 40.27 -31.15
N PHE A 130 -34.06 41.46 -31.72
CA PHE A 130 -33.91 42.68 -30.93
C PHE A 130 -35.24 43.42 -30.87
N ILE A 131 -35.47 44.22 -29.81
CA ILE A 131 -36.65 45.11 -29.72
C ILE A 131 -36.74 46.02 -30.94
N ARG A 132 -35.61 46.37 -31.56
CA ARG A 132 -35.53 47.09 -32.84
C ARG A 132 -36.31 46.42 -33.97
N ASP A 133 -36.37 45.09 -34.00
CA ASP A 133 -37.08 44.35 -35.04
C ASP A 133 -38.62 44.38 -34.81
N LEU A 134 -39.08 44.83 -33.63
CA LEU A 134 -40.49 45.13 -33.34
C LEU A 134 -40.90 46.56 -33.76
N ILE A 135 -39.93 47.42 -34.11
CA ILE A 135 -40.16 48.81 -34.48
C ILE A 135 -39.90 48.94 -35.98
N ALA A 136 -40.87 49.50 -36.71
CA ALA A 136 -40.69 49.75 -38.14
C ALA A 136 -39.46 50.68 -38.36
N PRO A 137 -38.45 50.27 -39.15
CA PRO A 137 -37.26 51.07 -39.34
C PRO A 137 -37.58 52.31 -40.17
N GLY A 138 -37.67 53.47 -39.52
CA GLY A 138 -37.70 54.77 -40.19
C GLY A 138 -36.28 55.21 -40.53
N ARG A 139 -36.03 55.55 -41.81
CA ARG A 139 -34.83 56.31 -42.19
C ARG A 139 -35.21 57.78 -42.28
N THR A 140 -34.69 58.61 -41.39
CA THR A 140 -34.83 60.07 -41.49
C THR A 140 -33.75 60.60 -42.42
N SER A 141 -34.13 61.38 -43.43
CA SER A 141 -33.20 62.11 -44.30
C SER A 141 -32.89 63.52 -43.80
N SER A 142 -33.24 63.82 -42.55
CA SER A 142 -32.89 65.10 -41.92
C SER A 142 -31.37 65.18 -41.78
N PRO A 143 -30.73 66.30 -42.18
CA PRO A 143 -29.30 66.51 -41.99
C PRO A 143 -28.90 66.57 -40.52
#